data_AF-A0A3P2RIU8-F1
#
_entry.id   AF-A0A3P2RIU8-F1
#
_cell.length_a   1.000
_cell.length_b   1.000
_cell.length_c   1.000
_cell.angle_alpha   90.00
_cell.angle_beta   90.00
_cell.angle_gamma   90.00
#
_symmetry.space_group_name_H-M   'P 1'
#
loop_
_entity.id
_entity.type
_entity.pdbx_description
1 polymer ?
#
loop_
_entity_poly.entity_id
_entity_poly.type
_entity_poly.pdbx_seq_one_letter_code
_entity_poly.pdbx_strand_id
1 'polypeptide(L)'
;MNKVKSIEQLGRYLVGKYGTQPQEGCWIVAVDTQLTILDEYLVAMGTLNQVAIHPRDVYRHLIAINAYGFMMVHNHPSGNLTASTADEQVLQQFILCSEIMKI
;
A
#
# COMPACT_ATOMS: atom_id res chain seq x y z
N MET A 1 2.39 14.38 6.92
CA MET A 1 1.06 14.91 6.60
C MET A 1 0.08 14.00 7.30
N ASN A 2 -0.83 14.51 8.14
CA ASN A 2 -1.64 13.61 8.98
C ASN A 2 -3.08 13.43 8.49
N LYS A 3 -3.59 14.31 7.63
CA LYS A 3 -4.96 14.21 7.09
C LYS A 3 -4.96 14.27 5.58
N VAL A 4 -5.64 13.31 4.96
CA VAL A 4 -5.80 13.18 3.52
C VAL A 4 -7.07 13.91 3.09
N LYS A 5 -6.96 14.85 2.14
CA LYS A 5 -8.13 15.56 1.59
C LYS A 5 -8.64 14.92 0.30
N SER A 6 -7.79 14.20 -0.41
CA SER A 6 -8.14 13.42 -1.60
C SER A 6 -7.13 12.30 -1.84
N ILE A 7 -7.57 11.26 -2.56
CA ILE A 7 -6.71 10.16 -3.03
C ILE A 7 -5.53 10.72 -3.83
N GLU A 8 -5.77 11.72 -4.68
CA GLU A 8 -4.73 12.37 -5.48
C GLU A 8 -3.68 13.07 -4.60
N GLN A 9 -4.10 13.79 -3.56
CA GLN A 9 -3.17 14.44 -2.64
C GLN A 9 -2.30 13.41 -1.92
N LEU A 10 -2.91 12.31 -1.46
CA LEU A 10 -2.18 11.21 -0.84
C LEU A 10 -1.19 10.60 -1.83
N GLY A 11 -1.62 10.30 -3.06
CA GLY A 11 -0.75 9.78 -4.12
C GLY A 11 0.46 10.66 -4.39
N ARG A 12 0.27 11.98 -4.53
CA ARG A 12 1.40 12.93 -4.73
C ARG A 12 2.38 12.93 -3.56
N TYR A 13 1.88 12.87 -2.32
CA TYR A 13 2.73 12.76 -1.14
C TYR A 13 3.54 11.46 -1.15
N LEU A 14 2.92 10.33 -1.50
CA LEU A 14 3.58 9.02 -1.53
C LEU A 14 4.59 8.91 -2.68
N VAL A 15 4.30 9.48 -3.85
CA VAL A 15 5.26 9.60 -4.95
C VAL A 15 6.49 10.39 -4.51
N GLY A 16 6.31 11.53 -3.84
CA GLY A 16 7.42 12.33 -3.32
C GLY A 16 8.23 11.62 -2.23
N LYS A 17 7.60 10.73 -1.45
CA LYS A 17 8.23 10.03 -0.33
C LYS A 17 8.95 8.74 -0.74
N TYR A 18 8.34 7.95 -1.61
CA TYR A 18 8.79 6.59 -1.95
C TYR A 18 9.17 6.42 -3.43
N GLY A 19 8.74 7.31 -4.32
CA GLY A 19 8.91 7.14 -5.76
C GLY A 19 10.37 7.14 -6.24
N THR A 20 11.28 7.76 -5.48
CA THR A 20 12.72 7.86 -5.82
C THR A 20 13.58 6.81 -5.12
N GLN A 21 12.98 5.86 -4.40
CA GLN A 21 13.74 4.80 -3.73
C GLN A 21 14.45 3.92 -4.76
N PRO A 22 15.74 3.59 -4.55
CA PRO A 22 16.54 2.84 -5.52
C PRO A 22 16.18 1.35 -5.56
N GLN A 23 15.50 0.86 -4.54
CA GLN A 23 15.00 -0.50 -4.42
C GLN A 23 13.48 -0.49 -4.49
N GLU A 24 12.89 -1.51 -5.10
CA GLU A 24 11.46 -1.74 -5.02
C GLU A 24 11.05 -1.95 -3.56
N GLY A 25 9.93 -1.38 -3.18
CA GLY A 25 9.30 -1.54 -1.89
C GLY A 25 7.80 -1.44 -2.06
N CYS A 26 7.08 -2.07 -1.13
CA CYS A 26 5.66 -1.96 -1.01
C CYS A 26 5.29 -1.47 0.39
N TRP A 27 4.49 -0.40 0.44
CA TRP A 27 4.03 0.23 1.66
C TRP A 27 2.52 0.20 1.77
N ILE A 28 2.04 0.23 2.99
CA ILE A 28 0.64 0.43 3.34
C ILE A 28 0.51 1.73 4.10
N VAL A 29 -0.49 2.51 3.72
CA VAL A 29 -0.94 3.71 4.42
C VAL A 29 -2.33 3.46 4.95
N ALA A 30 -2.45 3.29 6.25
CA ALA A 30 -3.72 3.02 6.92
C ALA A 30 -4.40 4.33 7.35
N VAL A 31 -5.72 4.40 7.21
CA VAL A 31 -6.49 5.61 7.55
C VAL A 31 -7.71 5.30 8.41
N ASP A 32 -8.17 6.31 9.15
CA ASP A 32 -9.46 6.30 9.85
C ASP A 32 -10.63 6.76 8.95
N THR A 33 -11.84 6.79 9.52
CA THR A 33 -13.08 7.22 8.83
C THR A 33 -13.07 8.70 8.40
N GLN A 34 -12.16 9.51 8.95
CA GLN A 34 -11.97 10.91 8.58
C GLN A 34 -10.79 11.10 7.61
N LEU A 35 -10.25 10.00 7.07
CA LEU A 35 -9.07 9.96 6.22
C LEU A 35 -7.82 10.54 6.90
N THR A 36 -7.75 10.44 8.23
CA THR A 36 -6.52 10.71 9.00
C THR A 36 -5.61 9.49 8.86
N ILE A 37 -4.33 9.72 8.56
CA ILE A 37 -3.33 8.65 8.52
C ILE A 37 -3.11 8.14 9.95
N LEU A 38 -3.39 6.86 10.15
CA LEU A 38 -3.14 6.14 11.40
C LEU A 38 -1.71 5.64 11.45
N ASP A 39 -1.24 5.06 10.35
CA ASP A 39 0.11 4.51 10.25
C ASP A 39 0.56 4.40 8.78
N GLU A 40 1.88 4.41 8.57
CA GLU A 40 2.53 4.17 7.29
C GLU A 40 3.68 3.18 7.52
N TYR A 41 3.61 2.00 6.90
CA TYR A 41 4.61 0.96 7.13
C TYR A 41 4.99 0.21 5.87
N LEU A 42 6.23 -0.25 5.85
CA LEU A 42 6.79 -1.09 4.80
C LEU A 42 6.30 -2.53 5.02
N VAL A 43 5.69 -3.10 3.99
CA VAL A 43 5.20 -4.48 4.00
C VAL A 43 6.24 -5.44 3.45
N ALA A 44 6.92 -5.03 2.39
CA ALA A 44 7.91 -5.86 1.74
C ALA A 44 8.91 -5.00 0.97
N MET A 45 10.19 -5.39 1.04
CA MET A 45 11.22 -4.91 0.13
C MET A 45 11.34 -5.88 -1.04
N GLY A 46 11.51 -5.34 -2.24
CA GLY A 46 11.82 -6.11 -3.43
C GLY A 46 13.10 -6.88 -3.26
N THR A 47 13.02 -8.17 -3.57
CA THR A 47 14.21 -9.03 -3.73
C THR A 47 14.64 -9.03 -5.20
N LEU A 48 15.63 -9.84 -5.55
CA LEU A 48 16.08 -9.99 -6.94
C LEU A 48 14.95 -10.38 -7.92
N ASN A 49 13.94 -11.12 -7.45
CA ASN A 49 12.93 -11.70 -8.35
C ASN A 49 11.48 -11.31 -8.03
N GLN A 50 11.17 -10.82 -6.81
CA GLN A 50 9.79 -10.52 -6.41
C GLN A 50 9.69 -9.75 -5.08
N VAL A 51 8.53 -9.15 -4.88
CA VAL A 51 8.03 -8.65 -3.59
C VAL A 51 6.92 -9.60 -3.12
N ALA A 52 7.14 -10.35 -2.02
CA ALA A 52 6.12 -11.26 -1.49
C ALA A 52 5.26 -10.52 -0.44
N ILE A 53 3.99 -10.29 -0.75
CA ILE A 53 3.04 -9.61 0.14
C ILE A 53 1.92 -10.58 0.48
N HIS A 54 1.77 -10.91 1.77
CA HIS A 54 0.71 -11.80 2.21
C HIS A 54 -0.43 -10.99 2.88
N PRO A 55 -1.70 -11.14 2.45
CA PRO A 55 -2.83 -10.38 3.01
C PRO A 55 -2.90 -10.46 4.55
N ARG A 56 -2.78 -11.66 5.12
CA ARG A 56 -2.75 -11.86 6.59
C ARG A 56 -1.82 -10.89 7.33
N ASP A 57 -0.63 -10.60 6.81
CA ASP A 57 0.33 -9.75 7.50
C ASP A 57 -0.08 -8.27 7.46
N VAL A 58 -0.74 -7.86 6.38
CA VAL A 58 -1.33 -6.53 6.23
C VAL A 58 -2.58 -6.38 7.08
N TYR A 59 -3.59 -7.24 6.89
CA TYR A 59 -4.87 -7.14 7.60
C TYR A 59 -4.74 -7.31 9.11
N ARG A 60 -3.80 -8.15 9.59
CA ARG A 60 -3.53 -8.27 11.03
C ARG A 60 -3.18 -6.92 11.65
N HIS A 61 -2.35 -6.12 10.96
CA HIS A 61 -1.96 -4.79 11.44
C HIS A 61 -3.10 -3.79 11.31
N LEU A 62 -3.76 -3.75 10.15
CA LEU A 62 -4.91 -2.87 9.90
C LEU A 62 -6.00 -3.04 10.96
N ILE A 63 -6.33 -4.28 11.31
CA ILE A 63 -7.30 -4.60 12.37
C ILE A 63 -6.79 -4.14 13.73
N ALA A 64 -5.52 -4.39 14.06
CA ALA A 64 -4.95 -4.04 15.36
C ALA A 64 -4.98 -2.53 15.64
N ILE A 65 -4.88 -1.70 14.59
CA ILE A 65 -4.92 -0.23 14.70
C ILE A 65 -6.31 0.37 14.41
N ASN A 66 -7.34 -0.45 14.24
CA ASN A 66 -8.71 -0.04 13.88
C ASN A 66 -8.76 0.81 12.58
N ALA A 67 -8.01 0.40 11.56
CA ALA A 67 -8.05 1.07 10.27
C ALA A 67 -9.44 0.96 9.64
N TYR A 68 -9.93 2.08 9.11
CA TYR A 68 -11.14 2.12 8.29
C TYR A 68 -10.87 1.63 6.88
N GLY A 69 -9.69 1.93 6.36
CA GLY A 69 -9.25 1.53 5.03
C GLY A 69 -7.75 1.78 4.87
N PHE A 70 -7.24 1.49 3.69
CA PHE A 70 -5.82 1.68 3.42
C PHE A 70 -5.54 1.96 1.94
N MET A 71 -4.33 2.42 1.66
CA MET A 71 -3.75 2.47 0.33
C MET A 71 -2.49 1.61 0.30
N MET A 72 -2.38 0.75 -0.72
CA MET A 72 -1.16 0.02 -1.03
C MET A 72 -0.39 0.77 -2.12
N VAL A 73 0.92 0.93 -1.92
CA VAL A 73 1.80 1.61 -2.88
C VAL A 73 3.04 0.77 -3.12
N HIS A 74 3.39 0.60 -4.40
CA HIS A 74 4.66 0.05 -4.85
C HIS A 74 5.45 1.10 -5.64
N ASN A 75 6.77 1.05 -5.62
CA ASN A 75 7.60 1.86 -6.52
C ASN A 75 8.35 0.97 -7.51
N HIS A 76 8.56 1.47 -8.73
CA HIS A 76 9.44 0.85 -9.73
C HIS A 76 10.64 1.75 -10.01
N PRO A 77 11.84 1.43 -9.50
CA PRO A 77 13.07 2.20 -9.76
C PRO A 77 13.41 2.32 -11.26
N SER A 78 12.92 1.36 -12.07
CA SER A 78 13.07 1.39 -13.53
C SER A 78 12.31 2.53 -14.21
N GLY A 79 11.34 3.15 -13.51
CA GLY A 79 10.43 4.16 -14.06
C GLY A 79 9.32 3.59 -14.95
N ASN A 80 9.26 2.28 -15.18
CA ASN A 80 8.13 1.66 -15.85
C ASN A 80 6.96 1.52 -14.86
N LEU A 81 5.85 2.21 -15.14
CA LEU A 81 4.65 2.20 -14.31
C LEU A 81 3.58 1.20 -14.81
N THR A 82 3.93 0.37 -15.78
CA THR A 82 3.04 -0.70 -16.26
C THR A 82 2.99 -1.80 -15.21
N ALA A 83 1.80 -2.06 -14.68
CA ALA A 83 1.60 -3.13 -13.70
C ALA A 83 2.02 -4.48 -14.28
N SER A 84 2.79 -5.25 -13.52
CA SER A 84 3.12 -6.62 -13.88
C SER A 84 1.94 -7.55 -13.60
N THR A 85 1.97 -8.76 -14.17
CA THR A 85 0.99 -9.80 -13.84
C THR A 85 0.98 -10.14 -12.35
N ALA A 86 2.12 -10.02 -11.66
CA ALA A 86 2.19 -10.22 -10.22
C ALA A 86 1.46 -9.10 -9.45
N ASP A 87 1.60 -7.84 -9.87
CA ASP A 87 0.88 -6.71 -9.28
C ASP A 87 -0.62 -6.87 -9.44
N GLU A 88 -1.08 -7.30 -10.63
CA GLU A 88 -2.50 -7.58 -10.88
C GLU A 88 -3.03 -8.69 -9.98
N GLN A 89 -2.28 -9.79 -9.82
CA GLN A 89 -2.67 -10.90 -8.95
C GLN A 89 -2.77 -10.48 -7.48
N VAL A 90 -1.79 -9.71 -6.99
CA VAL A 90 -1.81 -9.15 -5.63
C VAL A 90 -3.01 -8.24 -5.46
N LEU A 91 -3.27 -7.34 -6.41
CA LEU A 91 -4.42 -6.43 -6.36
C LEU A 91 -5.74 -7.21 -6.26
N GLN A 92 -5.94 -8.24 -7.10
CA GLN A 92 -7.16 -9.07 -7.05
C GLN A 92 -7.32 -9.78 -5.71
N GLN A 93 -6.23 -10.31 -5.15
CA GLN A 93 -6.26 -10.97 -3.85
C GLN A 93 -6.66 -10.01 -2.73
N PHE A 94 -6.10 -8.80 -2.74
CA PHE A 94 -6.42 -7.78 -1.73
C PHE A 94 -7.85 -7.24 -1.87
N ILE A 95 -8.37 -7.06 -3.10
CA ILE A 95 -9.77 -6.69 -3.31
C ILE A 95 -10.70 -7.71 -2.62
N LEU A 96 -10.49 -9.00 -2.87
CA LEU A 96 -11.30 -10.07 -2.26
C LEU A 96 -11.19 -10.05 -0.73
N CYS A 97 -9.97 -9.93 -0.18
CA CYS A 97 -9.79 -9.86 1.26
C CYS A 97 -10.47 -8.63 1.88
N SER A 98 -10.39 -7.47 1.23
CA SER A 98 -11.03 -6.23 1.68
C SER A 98 -12.55 -6.35 1.71
N GLU A 99 -13.15 -6.99 0.71
CA GLU A 99 -14.59 -7.25 0.68
C GLU A 99 -15.06 -8.15 1.84
N ILE A 100 -14.27 -9.15 2.20
CA ILE A 100 -14.56 -10.09 3.29
C ILE A 100 -14.36 -9.40 4.65
N MET A 101 -13.23 -8.71 4.82
CA MET A 101 -12.82 -8.12 6.09
C MET A 101 -13.50 -6.77 6.39
N LYS A 102 -14.14 -6.16 5.38
CA LYS A 102 -14.78 -4.83 5.46
C LYS A 102 -13.81 -3.70 5.83
N ILE A 103 -12.62 -3.72 5.20
CA ILE A 103 -11.55 -2.70 5.31
C ILE A 103 -11.11 -2.30 3.90
#